data_AF-A0A965IW25-F1
#
_entry.id   AF-A0A965IW25-F1
#
_cell.length_a   1.000
_cell.length_b   1.000
_cell.length_c   1.000
_cell.angle_alpha   90.00
_cell.angle_beta   90.00
_cell.angle_gamma   90.00
#
_symmetry.space_group_name_H-M   'P 1'
#
loop_
_entity.id
_entity.type
_entity.pdbx_description
1 polymer ?
#
loop_
_entity_poly.entity_id
_entity_poly.type
_entity_poly.pdbx_seq_one_letter_code
_entity_poly.pdbx_strand_id
1 'polypeptide(L)'
;MLDVFITSRVRRKIVVIYAKYPDFKTHVRGLAKLIKEDAGNIQRELKRLEKVGFLIAEKQGNTKVYQTNKHFIIFKELQSIVLKSQRATQKRNQQ
;
A
#
# COMPACT_ATOMS: atom_id res chain seq x y z
N MET A 1 9.51 12.03 1.99
CA MET A 1 10.03 11.32 3.18
C MET A 1 9.96 9.80 3.05
N LEU A 2 8.80 9.16 2.75
CA LEU A 2 8.74 7.69 2.61
C LEU A 2 9.69 7.11 1.54
N ASP A 3 10.04 7.91 0.54
CA ASP A 3 11.04 7.66 -0.50
C ASP A 3 12.45 7.41 0.02
N VAL A 4 12.80 7.93 1.19
CA VAL A 4 14.11 7.69 1.83
C VAL A 4 14.26 6.22 2.26
N PHE A 5 13.18 5.60 2.75
CA PHE A 5 13.21 4.24 3.29
C PHE A 5 12.66 3.19 2.31
N ILE A 6 11.69 3.57 1.48
CA ILE A 6 11.04 2.68 0.53
C ILE A 6 11.38 3.20 -0.86
N THR A 7 12.40 2.65 -1.51
CA THR A 7 12.90 3.13 -2.81
C THR A 7 11.93 2.92 -3.96
N SER A 8 11.16 1.83 -3.96
CA SER A 8 10.14 1.54 -4.98
C SER A 8 8.97 2.53 -4.91
N ARG A 9 8.78 3.31 -5.99
CA ARG A 9 7.65 4.25 -6.13
C ARG A 9 6.30 3.55 -6.03
N VAL A 10 6.16 2.40 -6.69
CA VAL A 10 4.94 1.60 -6.68
C VAL A 10 4.64 1.09 -5.27
N ARG A 11 5.63 0.54 -4.58
CA ARG A 11 5.47 0.05 -3.20
C ARG A 11 5.03 1.17 -2.27
N ARG A 12 5.60 2.38 -2.39
CA ARG A 12 5.17 3.53 -1.58
C ARG A 12 3.69 3.84 -1.77
N LYS A 13 3.22 3.92 -3.01
CA LYS A 13 1.80 4.19 -3.29
C LYS A 13 0.89 3.11 -2.70
N ILE A 14 1.27 1.84 -2.83
CA ILE A 14 0.52 0.71 -2.26
C ILE A 14 0.48 0.81 -0.72
N VAL A 15 1.63 0.96 -0.07
CA VAL A 15 1.73 1.08 1.39
C VAL A 15 0.91 2.25 1.90
N VAL A 16 0.94 3.40 1.22
CA VAL A 16 0.12 4.57 1.61
C VAL A 16 -1.37 4.23 1.62
N ILE A 17 -1.89 3.58 0.59
CA ILE A 17 -3.31 3.24 0.50
C ILE A 17 -3.72 2.26 1.58
N TYR A 18 -3.02 1.13 1.67
CA TYR A 18 -3.40 0.05 2.58
C TYR A 18 -3.14 0.39 4.06
N ALA A 19 -2.15 1.23 4.36
CA ALA A 19 -1.94 1.74 5.71
C ALA A 19 -2.98 2.82 6.08
N LYS A 20 -3.33 3.72 5.17
CA LYS A 20 -4.29 4.81 5.44
C LYS A 20 -5.73 4.31 5.51
N TYR A 21 -6.08 3.37 4.65
CA TYR A 21 -7.43 2.80 4.51
C TYR A 21 -7.36 1.29 4.75
N PRO A 22 -7.29 0.83 6.01
CA PRO A 22 -7.09 -0.60 6.31
C PRO A 22 -8.27 -1.50 5.92
N ASP A 23 -9.45 -0.91 5.69
CA ASP A 23 -10.62 -1.61 5.16
C ASP A 23 -10.68 -1.62 3.63
N PHE A 24 -9.72 -0.99 2.96
CA PHE A 24 -9.64 -1.01 1.50
C PHE A 24 -9.28 -2.40 1.00
N LYS A 25 -10.06 -2.89 0.05
CA LYS A 25 -9.87 -4.19 -0.60
C LYS A 25 -10.00 -4.02 -2.09
N THR A 26 -9.06 -4.54 -2.86
CA THR A 26 -9.19 -4.55 -4.31
C THR A 26 -8.29 -5.60 -4.96
N HIS A 27 -8.54 -5.86 -6.23
CA HIS A 27 -7.71 -6.71 -7.06
C HIS A 27 -6.63 -5.89 -7.79
N VAL A 28 -5.66 -6.59 -8.39
CA VAL A 28 -4.50 -5.98 -9.07
C VAL A 28 -4.91 -4.89 -10.07
N ARG A 29 -5.89 -5.17 -10.96
CA ARG A 29 -6.34 -4.23 -11.99
C ARG A 29 -7.04 -3.00 -11.41
N GLY A 30 -7.88 -3.18 -10.39
CA GLY A 30 -8.51 -2.09 -9.65
C GLY A 30 -7.48 -1.15 -9.04
N LEU A 31 -6.46 -1.71 -8.39
CA LEU A 31 -5.37 -0.91 -7.81
C LEU A 31 -4.53 -0.21 -8.88
N ALA A 32 -4.20 -0.90 -9.97
CA ALA A 32 -3.45 -0.35 -11.09
C ALA A 32 -4.13 0.90 -11.67
N LYS A 33 -5.46 0.83 -11.87
CA LYS A 33 -6.28 1.97 -12.30
C LYS A 33 -6.28 3.10 -11.28
N LEU A 34 -6.42 2.77 -10.00
CA LEU A 34 -6.47 3.75 -8.91
C LEU A 34 -5.17 4.56 -8.79
N ILE A 35 -4.00 3.91 -8.88
CA ILE A 35 -2.70 4.56 -8.65
C ILE A 35 -1.92 4.91 -9.91
N LYS A 36 -2.53 4.64 -11.08
CA LYS A 36 -2.01 4.90 -12.42
C LYS A 36 -0.61 4.31 -12.61
N GLU A 37 -0.48 3.01 -12.38
CA GLU A 37 0.76 2.24 -12.51
C GLU A 37 0.49 0.93 -13.26
N ASP A 38 1.55 0.36 -13.86
CA ASP A 38 1.47 -0.93 -14.58
C ASP A 38 1.02 -2.09 -13.67
N ALA A 39 0.10 -2.92 -14.18
CA ALA A 39 -0.47 -4.03 -13.44
C ALA A 39 0.57 -5.09 -13.06
N GLY A 40 1.59 -5.32 -13.90
CA GLY A 40 2.68 -6.26 -13.60
C GLY A 40 3.54 -5.79 -12.43
N ASN A 41 3.89 -4.50 -12.41
CA ASN A 41 4.60 -3.88 -11.29
C ASN A 41 3.78 -3.94 -9.99
N ILE A 42 2.48 -3.64 -10.07
CA ILE A 42 1.56 -3.73 -8.93
C ILE A 42 1.51 -5.17 -8.41
N GLN A 43 1.36 -6.16 -9.30
CA GLN A 43 1.30 -7.56 -8.91
C GLN A 43 2.58 -8.01 -8.20
N ARG A 44 3.77 -7.60 -8.70
CA ARG A 44 5.05 -7.91 -8.06
C ARG A 44 5.13 -7.35 -6.65
N GLU A 45 4.73 -6.09 -6.45
CA GLU A 45 4.79 -5.46 -5.14
C GLU A 45 3.72 -5.99 -4.17
N LEU A 46 2.50 -6.27 -4.64
CA LEU A 46 1.46 -6.90 -3.83
C LEU A 46 1.88 -8.28 -3.34
N LYS A 47 2.47 -9.13 -4.21
CA LYS A 47 3.00 -10.44 -3.82
C LYS A 47 4.11 -10.33 -2.76
N ARG A 48 5.00 -9.33 -2.88
CA ARG A 48 6.06 -9.09 -1.88
C ARG A 48 5.47 -8.70 -0.52
N LEU A 49 4.49 -7.79 -0.52
CA LEU A 49 3.83 -7.31 0.70
C LEU A 49 2.95 -8.38 1.34
N GLU A 50 2.36 -9.26 0.54
CA GLU A 50 1.68 -10.47 1.01
C GLU A 50 2.65 -11.46 1.66
N LYS A 51 3.80 -11.72 1.01
CA LYS A 51 4.81 -12.66 1.53
C LYS A 51 5.34 -12.27 2.90
N VAL A 52 5.49 -10.97 3.18
CA VAL A 52 5.94 -10.46 4.49
C VAL A 52 4.79 -10.30 5.50
N GLY A 53 3.54 -10.57 5.09
CA GLY A 53 2.37 -10.54 5.96
C GLY A 53 1.76 -9.17 6.21
N PHE A 54 2.21 -8.11 5.52
CA PHE A 54 1.57 -6.79 5.59
C PHE A 54 0.21 -6.79 4.90
N LEU A 55 0.10 -7.48 3.77
CA LEU A 55 -1.15 -7.74 3.09
C LEU A 55 -1.55 -9.20 3.28
N ILE A 56 -2.85 -9.44 3.29
CA ILE A 56 -3.42 -10.76 3.05
C ILE A 56 -4.21 -10.71 1.76
N ALA A 57 -4.40 -11.88 1.15
CA ALA A 57 -5.13 -11.96 -0.08
C ALA A 57 -6.08 -13.16 -0.09
N GLU A 58 -7.24 -12.94 -0.66
CA GLU A 58 -8.31 -13.91 -0.76
C GLU A 58 -8.67 -14.10 -2.23
N LYS A 59 -9.02 -15.34 -2.60
CA LYS A 59 -9.52 -15.64 -3.94
C LYS A 59 -11.03 -15.39 -3.96
N GLN A 60 -11.46 -14.43 -4.76
CA GLN A 60 -12.87 -14.15 -5.03
C GLN A 60 -13.16 -14.51 -6.51
N GLY A 61 -13.78 -15.66 -6.72
CA GLY A 61 -13.95 -16.27 -8.05
C GLY A 61 -12.59 -16.53 -8.72
N ASN A 62 -12.38 -15.96 -9.90
CA ASN A 62 -11.12 -16.07 -10.64
C ASN A 62 -10.11 -14.96 -10.32
N THR A 63 -10.41 -14.08 -9.35
CA THR A 63 -9.59 -12.91 -9.05
C THR A 63 -9.03 -12.98 -7.64
N LYS A 64 -7.77 -12.55 -7.47
CA LYS A 64 -7.14 -12.38 -6.17
C LYS A 64 -7.34 -10.95 -5.66
N VAL A 65 -7.99 -10.81 -4.51
CA VAL A 65 -8.28 -9.54 -3.84
C VAL A 65 -7.32 -9.40 -2.66
N TYR A 66 -6.70 -8.23 -2.53
CA TYR A 66 -5.75 -7.92 -1.47
C TYR A 66 -6.38 -6.97 -0.46
N GLN A 67 -6.04 -7.13 0.81
CA GLN A 67 -6.46 -6.29 1.92
C GLN A 67 -5.34 -6.18 2.96
N THR A 68 -5.39 -5.16 3.81
CA THR A 68 -4.41 -4.97 4.88
C THR A 68 -4.55 -6.03 5.96
N ASN A 69 -3.43 -6.60 6.40
CA ASN A 69 -3.40 -7.40 7.62
C ASN A 69 -3.33 -6.48 8.84
N LYS A 70 -4.47 -6.26 9.50
CA LYS A 70 -4.53 -5.42 10.71
C LYS A 70 -3.75 -6.02 11.91
N HIS A 71 -3.43 -7.30 11.86
CA HIS A 71 -2.64 -8.01 12.87
C HIS A 71 -1.13 -8.06 12.55
N PHE A 72 -0.69 -7.35 11.51
CA PHE A 72 0.73 -7.25 11.19
C PHE A 72 1.48 -6.54 12.33
N ILE A 73 2.61 -7.10 12.77
CA ILE A 73 3.27 -6.78 14.05
C ILE A 73 3.61 -5.29 14.21
N ILE A 74 3.95 -4.59 13.13
CA ILE A 74 4.26 -3.14 13.13
C ILE A 74 3.20 -2.30 12.40
N PHE A 75 1.97 -2.81 12.30
CA PHE A 75 0.94 -2.15 11.50
C PHE A 75 0.66 -0.71 11.96
N LYS A 76 0.52 -0.50 13.27
CA LYS A 76 0.17 0.81 13.85
C LYS A 76 1.30 1.83 13.70
N GLU A 77 2.54 1.38 13.85
CA GLU A 77 3.75 2.17 13.66
C GLU A 77 3.88 2.58 12.19
N LEU A 78 3.74 1.63 11.26
CA LEU A 78 3.78 1.89 9.83
C LEU A 78 2.68 2.87 9.41
N GLN A 79 1.46 2.68 9.92
CA GLN A 79 0.33 3.59 9.69
C GLN A 79 0.64 5.00 10.21
N SER A 80 1.18 5.12 11.42
CA SER A 80 1.57 6.41 12.01
C SER A 80 2.65 7.12 11.16
N ILE A 81 3.67 6.39 10.71
CA ILE A 81 4.74 6.92 9.83
C ILE A 81 4.14 7.43 8.51
N VAL A 82 3.25 6.65 7.89
CA VAL A 82 2.57 7.04 6.64
C VAL A 82 1.77 8.32 6.84
N LEU A 83 0.93 8.40 7.88
CA LEU A 83 0.09 9.55 8.16
C LEU A 83 0.92 10.81 8.45
N LYS A 84 1.98 10.69 9.25
CA LYS A 84 2.91 11.80 9.54
C LYS A 84 3.64 12.27 8.28
N SER A 85 4.13 11.33 7.45
CA SER A 85 4.81 11.68 6.20
C SER A 85 3.90 12.44 5.24
N GLN A 86 2.62 12.08 5.14
CA GLN A 86 1.67 12.78 4.26
C GLN A 86 1.43 14.22 4.73
N ARG A 87 1.25 14.43 6.04
CA ARG A 87 1.10 15.78 6.63
C ARG A 87 2.34 16.65 6.41
N ALA A 88 3.54 16.08 6.55
CA ALA A 88 4.78 16.79 6.31
C ALA A 88 4.94 17.24 4.84
N THR A 89 4.56 16.39 3.89
CA THR A 89 4.55 16.75 2.46
C THR A 89 3.52 17.85 2.16
N GLN A 90 2.34 17.80 2.76
CA GLN A 90 1.31 18.84 2.56
C GLN A 90 1.76 20.22 3.05
N LYS A 91 2.39 20.30 4.23
CA LYS A 91 2.92 21.57 4.76
C LYS A 91 3.99 22.19 3.85
N ARG A 92 4.86 21.37 3.26
CA ARG A 92 5.90 21.84 2.33
C ARG A 92 5.35 22.42 1.03
N ASN A 93 4.20 21.94 0.56
CA ASN A 93 3.60 22.42 -0.69
C ASN A 93 2.76 23.69 -0.49
N GLN A 94 2.58 24.15 0.76
CA GLN A 94 1.83 25.35 1.12
C GLN A 94 2.75 26.52 1.53
N GLN A 95 4.07 26.30 1.51
CA GLN A 95 5.13 27.30 1.69
C GLN A 95 5.79 27.54 0.34
#